data_AF-A0AAV7RWE1-F1
#
_entry.id   AF-A0AAV7RWE1-F1
#
_cell.length_a   1.000
_cell.length_b   1.000
_cell.length_c   1.000
_cell.angle_alpha   90.00
_cell.angle_beta   90.00
_cell.angle_gamma   90.00
#
_symmetry.space_group_name_H-M   'P 1'
#
loop_
_entity.id
_entity.type
_entity.pdbx_description
1 polymer ?
#
loop_
_entity_poly.entity_id
_entity_poly.type
_entity_poly.pdbx_seq_one_letter_code
_entity_poly.pdbx_strand_id
1 'polypeptide(L)'
;MANGSLGFPGALSPSGKEKSSLSELSAGTSPGASILVECRGPQRPHDDNGNAHMSQEVPLEALLLSLTKEVRQGVLVSQANQKEIQDVCEGLANKLDILAQRTQVLETQVEELREISARKRQDTDKPKVKNKESLDKLESLEDNARRNNIRLMNVPEGMEGKNIKALEVDLLVQSGVWEDQETVLVSDIQRAH
;
A
#
# COMPACT_ATOMS: atom_id res chain seq x y z
N MET A 1 -22.16 18.79 -28.61
CA MET A 1 -20.87 18.08 -28.66
C MET A 1 -19.79 19.07 -28.22
N ALA A 2 -19.25 18.90 -27.01
CA ALA A 2 -18.15 19.72 -26.49
C ALA A 2 -17.10 18.75 -25.94
N ASN A 3 -16.00 18.60 -26.67
CA ASN A 3 -14.85 17.82 -26.25
C ASN A 3 -13.96 18.73 -25.38
N GLY A 4 -13.92 18.43 -24.09
CA GLY A 4 -13.04 19.06 -23.10
C GLY A 4 -11.75 18.25 -22.93
N SER A 5 -10.65 18.89 -23.32
CA SER A 5 -9.25 18.53 -23.10
C SER A 5 -8.92 18.16 -21.65
N LEU A 6 -8.23 17.03 -21.44
CA LEU A 6 -7.44 16.77 -20.23
C LEU A 6 -6.01 16.42 -20.65
N GLY A 7 -5.17 17.45 -20.67
CA GLY A 7 -3.73 17.32 -20.83
C GLY A 7 -3.09 16.79 -19.55
N PHE A 8 -2.27 15.77 -19.71
CA PHE A 8 -1.26 15.33 -18.75
C PHE A 8 -0.09 16.33 -18.74
N PRO A 9 0.44 16.65 -17.55
CA PRO A 9 1.88 16.83 -17.36
C PRO A 9 2.36 15.71 -16.43
N GLY A 10 3.42 14.97 -16.70
CA GLY A 10 4.71 15.42 -17.20
C GLY A 10 5.73 14.88 -16.21
N ALA A 11 6.43 13.82 -16.62
CA ALA A 11 7.48 13.19 -15.85
C ALA A 11 8.69 14.12 -15.71
N LEU A 12 9.15 14.35 -14.48
CA LEU A 12 10.47 14.89 -14.17
C LEU A 12 11.00 14.21 -12.90
N SER A 13 11.93 13.27 -13.10
CA SER A 13 13.07 13.08 -12.19
C SER A 13 14.23 13.87 -12.82
N PRO A 14 15.10 14.52 -12.04
CA PRO A 14 16.31 13.80 -11.63
C PRO A 14 16.87 14.18 -10.24
N SER A 15 17.84 13.34 -9.86
CA SER A 15 18.76 13.39 -8.74
C SER A 15 19.28 14.77 -8.33
N GLY A 16 19.18 15.06 -7.03
CA GLY A 16 19.95 16.09 -6.33
C GLY A 16 20.65 15.47 -5.13
N LYS A 17 21.98 15.38 -5.20
CA LYS A 17 22.84 15.06 -4.06
C LYS A 17 22.77 16.22 -3.08
N GLU A 18 22.33 16.01 -1.84
CA GLU A 18 22.67 16.92 -0.75
C GLU A 18 23.37 16.18 0.37
N LYS A 19 24.57 16.68 0.64
CA LYS A 19 25.56 16.18 1.58
C LYS A 19 25.02 16.41 3.00
N SER A 20 24.97 15.36 3.80
CA SER A 20 24.82 15.47 5.24
C SER A 20 26.12 16.02 5.83
N SER A 21 26.29 17.34 5.86
CA SER A 21 27.26 18.00 6.73
C SER A 21 26.55 18.37 8.03
N LEU A 22 26.44 17.39 8.93
CA LEU A 22 26.01 17.60 10.31
C LEU A 22 27.24 17.41 11.19
N SER A 23 28.13 18.40 11.15
CA SER A 23 29.30 18.47 12.01
C SER A 23 29.77 19.91 12.17
N GLU A 24 28.87 20.76 12.68
CA GLU A 24 29.25 21.97 13.40
C GLU A 24 28.35 22.07 14.63
N LEU A 25 28.63 21.19 15.61
CA LEU A 25 28.34 21.54 16.99
C LEU A 25 29.27 22.71 17.32
N SER A 26 28.75 23.92 17.13
CA SER A 26 29.25 25.12 17.76
C SER A 26 29.47 24.77 19.23
N ALA A 27 30.74 24.69 19.63
CA ALA A 27 31.15 24.56 21.00
C ALA A 27 30.72 25.86 21.70
N GLY A 28 29.45 25.88 22.12
CA GLY A 28 28.89 26.92 22.95
C GLY A 28 29.65 26.91 24.25
N THR A 29 30.60 27.83 24.39
CA THR A 29 31.22 28.15 25.67
C THR A 29 30.10 28.61 26.58
N SER A 30 29.69 27.74 27.50
CA SER A 30 28.71 28.06 28.53
C SER A 30 29.14 29.35 29.25
N PRO A 31 28.29 30.38 29.33
CA PRO A 31 28.54 31.52 30.20
C PRO A 31 28.59 31.00 31.64
N GLY A 32 29.73 31.14 32.30
CA GLY A 32 29.93 30.65 33.68
C GLY A 32 31.20 29.83 33.92
N ALA A 33 31.98 29.46 32.90
CA ALA A 33 33.23 28.71 33.10
C ALA A 33 34.42 29.57 33.57
N SER A 34 34.32 30.91 33.53
CA SER A 34 35.46 31.80 33.75
C SER A 34 35.69 32.22 35.22
N ILE A 35 34.80 31.89 36.16
CA ILE A 35 34.90 32.37 37.55
C ILE A 35 35.61 31.37 38.49
N LEU A 36 35.84 30.12 38.06
CA LEU A 36 36.37 29.06 38.95
C LEU A 36 37.87 28.75 38.80
N VAL A 37 38.63 29.48 37.98
CA VAL A 37 40.05 29.17 37.73
C VAL A 37 41.03 29.89 38.67
N GLU A 38 40.59 30.89 39.45
CA GLU A 38 41.51 31.75 40.21
C GLU A 38 41.45 31.59 41.75
N CYS A 39 41.09 30.41 42.25
CA CYS A 39 41.09 30.10 43.68
C CYS A 39 41.99 28.91 44.07
N ARG A 40 43.12 28.69 43.38
CA ARG A 40 44.16 27.77 43.85
C ARG A 40 45.21 28.55 44.65
N GLY A 41 45.11 28.47 45.97
CA GLY A 41 46.08 29.05 46.90
C GLY A 41 47.51 28.49 46.71
N PRO A 42 48.55 29.24 47.13
CA PRO A 42 49.94 28.88 46.84
C PRO A 42 50.46 27.77 47.78
N GLN A 43 51.05 26.72 47.20
CA GLN A 43 52.08 25.93 47.88
C GLN A 43 53.35 26.77 47.98
N ARG A 44 53.84 27.02 49.21
CA ARG A 44 55.20 27.56 49.43
C ARG A 44 56.24 26.46 49.17
N PRO A 45 57.41 26.83 48.63
CA PRO A 45 58.58 26.86 49.48
C PRO A 45 59.25 28.23 49.50
N HIS A 46 59.98 28.44 50.59
CA HIS A 46 60.82 29.58 50.93
C HIS A 46 61.86 29.84 49.83
N ASP A 47 62.05 31.09 49.41
CA ASP A 47 63.35 31.79 49.41
C ASP A 47 63.26 33.20 48.80
N ASP A 48 64.01 34.11 49.43
CA ASP A 48 64.12 35.54 49.16
C ASP A 48 64.54 35.85 47.72
N ASN A 49 63.73 36.63 47.01
CA ASN A 49 64.22 37.79 46.26
C ASN A 49 63.05 38.66 45.78
N GLY A 50 63.16 39.95 46.06
CA GLY A 50 62.13 40.96 45.83
C GLY A 50 61.66 41.03 44.38
N ASN A 51 60.40 40.68 44.17
CA ASN A 51 59.58 41.36 43.19
C ASN A 51 58.21 41.52 43.82
N ALA A 52 57.80 42.77 44.06
CA ALA A 52 56.50 43.09 44.64
C ALA A 52 55.42 42.52 43.71
N HIS A 53 54.88 41.35 44.07
CA HIS A 53 53.65 40.86 43.48
C HIS A 53 52.55 41.77 44.03
N MET A 54 52.31 42.87 43.32
CA MET A 54 51.16 43.73 43.52
C MET A 54 49.93 42.84 43.34
N SER A 55 49.39 42.32 44.45
CA SER A 55 48.04 41.78 44.50
C SER A 55 47.14 42.92 44.09
N GLN A 56 46.80 42.97 42.80
CA GLN A 56 45.89 43.95 42.24
C GLN A 56 44.51 43.55 42.75
N GLU A 57 44.17 44.01 43.96
CA GLU A 57 42.83 43.86 44.52
C GLU A 57 41.85 44.50 43.52
N VAL A 58 41.10 43.65 42.83
CA VAL A 58 40.04 44.13 41.94
C VAL A 58 39.02 44.83 42.83
N PRO A 59 38.72 46.12 42.59
CA PRO A 59 37.77 46.85 43.41
C PRO A 59 36.42 46.11 43.41
N LEU A 60 35.78 45.97 44.57
CA LEU A 60 34.48 45.32 44.71
C LEU A 60 33.44 45.89 43.73
N GLU A 61 33.53 47.19 43.44
CA GLU A 61 32.70 47.90 42.47
C GLU A 61 32.88 47.37 41.04
N ALA A 62 34.10 47.00 40.63
CA ALA A 62 34.39 46.43 39.32
C ALA A 62 33.82 45.00 39.20
N LEU A 63 33.89 44.21 40.28
CA LEU A 63 33.27 42.88 40.35
C LEU A 63 31.74 42.97 40.28
N LEU A 64 31.13 43.89 41.04
CA LEU A 64 29.69 44.14 41.01
C LEU A 64 29.22 44.57 39.61
N LEU A 65 29.97 45.45 38.95
CA LEU A 65 29.65 45.89 37.60
C LEU A 65 29.74 44.74 36.59
N SER A 66 30.77 43.88 36.71
CA SER A 66 30.94 42.70 35.86
C SER A 66 29.79 41.70 36.04
N LEU A 67 29.47 41.36 37.29
CA LEU A 67 28.37 40.46 37.61
C LEU A 67 27.03 41.00 37.10
N THR A 68 26.79 42.30 37.27
CA THR A 68 25.55 42.95 36.78
C THR A 68 25.44 42.85 35.26
N LYS A 69 26.54 43.02 34.53
CA LYS A 69 26.57 42.87 33.06
C LYS A 69 26.31 41.43 32.66
N GLU A 70 26.94 40.46 33.32
CA GLU A 70 26.78 39.03 33.00
C GLU A 70 25.36 38.55 33.29
N VAL A 71 24.79 38.92 34.45
CA VAL A 71 23.39 38.62 34.78
C VAL A 71 22.44 39.27 33.77
N ARG A 72 22.65 40.54 33.40
CA ARG A 72 21.83 41.21 32.39
C ARG A 72 21.92 40.50 31.04
N GLN A 73 23.12 40.10 30.62
CA GLN A 73 23.32 39.37 29.38
C GLN A 73 22.63 38.00 29.42
N GLY A 74 22.74 37.27 30.53
CA GLY A 74 22.06 35.99 30.72
C GLY A 74 20.54 36.12 30.64
N VAL A 75 19.96 37.18 31.22
CA VAL A 75 18.52 37.47 31.11
C VAL A 75 18.11 37.73 29.67
N LEU A 76 18.88 38.52 28.91
CA LEU A 76 18.58 38.80 27.49
C LEU A 76 18.61 37.54 26.63
N VAL A 77 19.62 36.68 26.83
CA VAL A 77 19.72 35.39 26.12
C VAL A 77 18.57 34.47 26.51
N SER A 78 18.22 34.41 27.80
CA SER A 78 17.10 33.59 28.27
C SER A 78 15.77 34.05 27.66
N GLN A 79 15.53 35.36 27.55
CA GLN A 79 14.34 35.90 26.89
C GLN A 79 14.30 35.59 25.39
N ALA A 80 15.44 35.67 24.69
CA ALA A 80 15.52 35.30 23.28
C ALA A 80 15.19 33.81 23.07
N ASN A 81 15.77 32.93 23.89
CA ASN A 81 15.50 31.50 23.83
C ASN A 81 14.04 31.17 24.18
N GLN A 82 13.45 31.86 25.15
CA GLN A 82 12.02 31.69 25.47
C GLN A 82 11.13 32.04 24.29
N LYS A 83 11.45 33.12 23.58
CA LYS A 83 10.71 33.52 22.39
C LYS A 83 10.85 32.48 21.26
N GLU A 84 12.05 32.00 21.00
CA GLU A 84 12.28 30.97 19.99
C GLU A 84 11.53 29.66 20.32
N ILE A 85 11.56 29.23 21.58
CA ILE A 85 10.79 28.07 22.05
C ILE A 85 9.30 28.28 21.82
N GLN A 86 8.79 29.48 22.13
CA GLN A 86 7.40 29.81 21.91
C GLN A 86 7.01 29.75 20.43
N ASP A 87 7.81 30.35 19.55
CA ASP A 87 7.59 30.33 18.10
C ASP A 87 7.58 28.89 17.56
N VAL A 88 8.50 28.04 18.04
CA VAL A 88 8.55 26.61 17.68
C VAL A 88 7.31 25.87 18.19
N CYS A 89 6.89 26.10 19.44
CA CYS A 89 5.71 25.48 20.01
C CYS A 89 4.43 25.85 19.24
N GLU A 90 4.26 27.12 18.87
CA GLU A 90 3.14 27.59 18.05
C GLU A 90 3.19 26.96 16.65
N GLY A 91 4.37 26.88 16.04
CA GLY A 91 4.56 26.21 14.75
C GLY A 91 4.23 24.71 14.80
N LEU A 92 4.57 24.02 15.89
CA LEU A 92 4.23 22.61 16.10
C LEU A 92 2.73 22.41 16.34
N ALA A 93 2.09 23.28 17.12
CA ALA A 93 0.65 23.24 17.35
C ALA A 93 -0.13 23.36 16.04
N ASN A 94 0.24 24.32 15.19
CA ASN A 94 -0.38 24.49 13.87
C ASN A 94 -0.21 23.26 12.97
N LYS A 95 0.98 22.64 12.97
CA LYS A 95 1.22 21.40 12.20
C LYS A 95 0.39 20.24 12.74
N LEU A 96 0.24 20.14 14.07
CA LEU A 96 -0.56 19.11 14.71
C LEU A 96 -2.04 19.25 14.31
N ASP A 97 -2.58 20.47 14.29
CA ASP A 97 -3.96 20.74 13.88
C ASP A 97 -4.20 20.37 12.42
N ILE A 98 -3.27 20.73 11.52
CA ILE A 98 -3.35 20.34 10.11
C ILE A 98 -3.34 18.81 9.96
N LEU A 99 -2.47 18.12 10.71
CA LEU A 99 -2.41 16.66 10.68
C LEU A 99 -3.71 16.04 11.22
N ALA A 100 -4.26 16.57 12.31
CA ALA A 100 -5.53 16.09 12.87
C ALA A 100 -6.68 16.23 11.85
N GLN A 101 -6.79 17.37 11.19
CA GLN A 101 -7.79 17.59 10.14
C GLN A 101 -7.61 16.63 8.96
N ARG A 102 -6.37 16.44 8.49
CA ARG A 102 -6.07 15.52 7.38
C ARG A 102 -6.40 14.08 7.76
N THR A 103 -6.11 13.66 8.99
CA THR A 103 -6.46 12.33 9.49
C THR A 103 -7.97 12.13 9.49
N GLN A 104 -8.75 13.09 9.97
CA GLN A 104 -10.21 13.01 9.98
C GLN A 104 -10.80 12.86 8.57
N VAL A 105 -10.28 13.61 7.60
CA VAL A 105 -10.68 13.49 6.19
C VAL A 105 -10.37 12.10 5.64
N LEU A 106 -9.17 11.58 5.89
CA LEU A 106 -8.76 10.26 5.43
C LEU A 106 -9.60 9.14 6.07
N GLU A 107 -9.91 9.24 7.36
CA GLU A 107 -10.79 8.28 8.05
C GLU A 107 -12.18 8.23 7.41
N THR A 108 -12.73 9.39 7.06
CA THR A 108 -14.04 9.50 6.40
C THR A 108 -14.00 8.87 5.00
N GLN A 109 -12.97 9.18 4.21
CA GLN A 109 -12.79 8.59 2.87
C GLN A 109 -12.60 7.07 2.91
N VAL A 110 -11.88 6.56 3.91
CA VAL A 110 -11.71 5.11 4.09
C VAL A 110 -13.04 4.44 4.39
N GLU A 111 -13.89 5.06 5.20
CA GLU A 111 -15.20 4.50 5.51
C GLU A 111 -16.14 4.51 4.29
N GLU A 112 -16.16 5.60 3.52
CA GLU A 112 -16.89 5.66 2.24
C GLU A 112 -16.41 4.57 1.26
N LEU A 113 -15.10 4.38 1.14
CA LEU A 113 -14.54 3.35 0.26
C LEU A 113 -14.87 1.93 0.73
N ARG A 114 -14.90 1.68 2.05
CA ARG A 114 -15.35 0.40 2.61
C ARG A 114 -16.81 0.14 2.26
N GLU A 115 -17.67 1.13 2.40
CA GLU A 115 -19.08 0.99 2.07
C GLU A 115 -19.30 0.73 0.56
N ILE A 116 -18.63 1.48 -0.31
CA ILE A 116 -18.67 1.26 -1.77
C ILE A 116 -18.19 -0.14 -2.12
N SER A 117 -17.11 -0.61 -1.50
CA SER A 117 -16.57 -1.96 -1.72
C SER A 117 -17.55 -3.04 -1.28
N ALA A 118 -18.19 -2.88 -0.12
CA ALA A 118 -19.20 -3.81 0.38
C ALA A 118 -20.42 -3.88 -0.55
N ARG A 119 -20.93 -2.74 -1.00
CA ARG A 119 -22.04 -2.66 -1.97
C ARG A 119 -21.69 -3.34 -3.29
N LYS A 120 -20.51 -3.06 -3.85
CA LYS A 120 -20.04 -3.71 -5.09
C LYS A 120 -19.93 -5.23 -4.95
N ARG A 121 -19.45 -5.75 -3.82
CA ARG A 121 -19.41 -7.20 -3.58
C ARG A 121 -20.80 -7.80 -3.61
N GLN A 122 -21.74 -7.20 -2.87
CA GLN A 122 -23.14 -7.64 -2.82
C GLN A 122 -23.80 -7.61 -4.21
N ASP A 123 -23.53 -6.57 -5.00
CA ASP A 123 -24.06 -6.42 -6.36
C ASP A 123 -23.47 -7.45 -7.33
N THR A 124 -22.25 -7.93 -7.11
CA THR A 124 -21.64 -8.97 -7.94
C THR A 124 -22.07 -10.39 -7.56
N ASP A 125 -22.47 -10.65 -6.33
CA ASP A 125 -22.82 -12.00 -5.89
C ASP A 125 -24.18 -12.46 -6.45
N LYS A 126 -25.17 -11.56 -6.49
CA LYS A 126 -26.49 -11.85 -7.08
C LYS A 126 -26.43 -12.30 -8.55
N PRO A 127 -25.76 -11.57 -9.48
CA PRO A 127 -25.65 -12.00 -10.88
C PRO A 127 -24.77 -13.24 -11.05
N LYS A 128 -23.75 -13.46 -10.20
CA LYS A 128 -22.97 -14.71 -10.22
C LYS A 128 -23.84 -15.93 -9.95
N VAL A 129 -24.69 -15.86 -8.93
CA VAL A 129 -25.64 -16.94 -8.62
C VAL A 129 -26.60 -17.15 -9.78
N LYS A 130 -27.22 -16.09 -10.30
CA LYS A 130 -28.14 -16.18 -11.44
C LYS A 130 -27.50 -16.73 -12.71
N ASN A 131 -26.26 -16.33 -13.00
CA ASN A 131 -25.51 -16.87 -14.15
C ASN A 131 -25.23 -18.35 -13.97
N LYS A 132 -24.83 -18.78 -12.77
CA LYS A 132 -24.62 -20.20 -12.48
C LYS A 132 -25.91 -21.00 -12.65
N GLU A 133 -27.01 -20.55 -12.07
CA GLU A 133 -28.33 -21.20 -12.24
C GLU A 133 -28.76 -21.27 -13.71
N SER A 134 -28.47 -20.22 -14.49
CA SER A 134 -28.78 -20.17 -15.92
C SER A 134 -27.92 -21.15 -16.72
N LEU A 135 -26.64 -21.28 -16.38
CA LEU A 135 -25.74 -22.26 -16.99
C LEU A 135 -26.17 -23.70 -16.66
N ASP A 136 -26.44 -23.99 -15.39
CA ASP A 136 -26.93 -25.31 -14.96
C ASP A 136 -28.24 -25.70 -15.67
N LYS A 137 -29.13 -24.72 -15.88
CA LYS A 137 -30.38 -24.91 -16.63
C LYS A 137 -30.13 -25.16 -18.11
N LEU A 138 -29.18 -24.46 -18.73
CA LEU A 138 -28.81 -24.67 -20.14
C LEU A 138 -28.21 -26.06 -20.35
N GLU A 139 -27.31 -26.49 -19.46
CA GLU A 139 -26.73 -27.84 -19.50
C GLU A 139 -27.82 -28.91 -19.38
N SER A 140 -28.72 -28.77 -18.40
CA SER A 140 -29.84 -29.70 -18.26
C SER A 140 -30.77 -29.74 -19.49
N LEU A 141 -31.02 -28.58 -20.12
CA LEU A 141 -31.82 -28.52 -21.35
C LEU A 141 -31.09 -29.15 -22.54
N GLU A 142 -29.78 -28.95 -22.66
CA GLU A 142 -28.94 -29.56 -23.69
C GLU A 142 -28.92 -31.09 -23.55
N ASP A 143 -28.73 -31.58 -22.33
CA ASP A 143 -28.78 -33.02 -22.02
C ASP A 143 -30.15 -33.61 -22.31
N ASN A 144 -31.23 -32.94 -21.89
CA ASN A 144 -32.59 -33.38 -22.17
C ASN A 144 -32.89 -33.39 -23.68
N ALA A 145 -32.44 -32.39 -24.42
CA ALA A 145 -32.62 -32.31 -25.87
C ALA A 145 -31.81 -33.38 -26.62
N ARG A 146 -30.65 -33.78 -26.08
CA ARG A 146 -29.80 -34.82 -26.66
C ARG A 146 -30.07 -36.23 -26.11
N ARG A 147 -30.95 -36.39 -25.11
CA ARG A 147 -31.18 -37.67 -24.43
C ARG A 147 -31.49 -38.83 -25.40
N ASN A 148 -32.17 -38.54 -26.50
CA ASN A 148 -32.55 -39.53 -27.51
C ASN A 148 -31.73 -39.42 -28.81
N ASN A 149 -30.71 -38.55 -28.84
CA ASN A 149 -29.86 -38.37 -30.00
C ASN A 149 -28.68 -39.33 -29.90
N ILE A 150 -28.53 -40.19 -30.91
CA ILE A 150 -27.37 -41.08 -31.05
C ILE A 150 -26.38 -40.42 -32.00
N ARG A 151 -25.12 -40.30 -31.58
CA ARG A 151 -24.04 -39.86 -32.47
C ARG A 151 -23.41 -41.08 -33.12
N LEU A 152 -23.57 -41.20 -34.43
CA LEU A 152 -22.87 -42.20 -35.23
C LEU A 152 -21.47 -41.67 -35.55
N MET A 153 -20.45 -42.32 -35.01
CA MET A 153 -19.05 -41.99 -35.28
C MET A 153 -18.49 -42.93 -36.36
N ASN A 154 -17.50 -42.47 -37.14
CA ASN A 154 -16.86 -43.24 -38.22
C ASN A 154 -17.78 -43.63 -39.39
N VAL A 155 -18.82 -42.84 -39.68
CA VAL A 155 -19.60 -43.00 -40.91
C VAL A 155 -18.75 -42.48 -42.09
N PRO A 156 -18.55 -43.27 -43.16
CA PRO A 156 -17.77 -42.83 -44.32
C PRO A 156 -18.36 -41.58 -44.97
N GLU A 157 -17.49 -40.60 -45.26
CA GLU A 157 -17.85 -39.36 -45.95
C GLU A 157 -18.42 -39.67 -47.35
N GLY A 158 -19.45 -38.93 -47.79
CA GLY A 158 -20.16 -39.18 -49.05
C GLY A 158 -21.42 -40.03 -48.96
N MET A 159 -21.78 -40.50 -47.75
CA MET A 159 -23.11 -41.05 -47.42
C MET A 159 -24.19 -39.96 -47.22
N GLU A 160 -23.77 -38.69 -47.19
CA GLU A 160 -24.58 -37.48 -47.04
C GLU A 160 -25.54 -37.31 -48.23
N GLY A 161 -26.73 -37.90 -48.13
CA GLY A 161 -27.76 -37.84 -49.18
C GLY A 161 -28.48 -39.17 -49.46
N LYS A 162 -27.97 -40.29 -48.94
CA LYS A 162 -28.74 -41.54 -48.90
C LYS A 162 -29.78 -41.47 -47.78
N ASN A 163 -30.90 -42.17 -47.94
CA ASN A 163 -31.97 -42.19 -46.93
C ASN A 163 -31.39 -42.72 -45.60
N ILE A 164 -31.25 -41.84 -44.61
CA ILE A 164 -30.65 -42.14 -43.30
C ILE A 164 -31.35 -43.33 -42.63
N LYS A 165 -32.65 -43.53 -42.89
CA LYS A 165 -33.41 -44.67 -42.39
C LYS A 165 -32.95 -46.01 -42.97
N ALA A 166 -32.52 -46.03 -44.23
CA ALA A 166 -31.98 -47.25 -44.85
C ALA A 166 -30.63 -47.62 -44.22
N LEU A 167 -29.78 -46.62 -43.97
CA LEU A 167 -28.51 -46.82 -43.28
C LEU A 167 -28.70 -47.31 -41.83
N GLU A 168 -29.70 -46.80 -41.12
CA GLU A 168 -30.06 -47.26 -39.77
C GLU A 168 -30.44 -48.75 -39.76
N VAL A 169 -31.29 -49.18 -40.70
CA VAL A 169 -31.67 -50.58 -40.85
C VAL A 169 -30.48 -51.46 -41.20
N ASP A 170 -29.64 -51.05 -42.18
CA ASP A 170 -28.45 -51.81 -42.57
C ASP A 170 -27.48 -52.00 -41.40
N LEU A 171 -27.27 -50.98 -40.56
CA LEU A 171 -26.42 -51.06 -39.37
C LEU A 171 -27.01 -51.98 -38.29
N LEU A 172 -28.33 -51.96 -38.08
CA LEU A 172 -29.01 -52.83 -37.10
C LEU A 172 -28.99 -54.31 -37.54
N VAL A 173 -29.12 -54.57 -38.84
CA VAL A 173 -29.02 -55.91 -39.43
C VAL A 173 -27.58 -56.43 -39.36
N GLN A 174 -26.59 -55.61 -39.76
CA GLN A 174 -25.17 -56.00 -39.69
C GLN A 174 -24.68 -56.25 -38.26
N SER A 175 -25.22 -55.54 -37.27
CA SER A 175 -24.88 -55.75 -35.85
C SER A 175 -25.58 -56.97 -35.23
N GLY A 176 -26.45 -57.67 -35.98
CA GLY A 176 -27.18 -58.85 -35.53
C GLY A 176 -28.25 -58.54 -34.47
N VAL A 177 -28.61 -57.27 -34.29
CA VAL A 177 -29.64 -56.85 -33.34
C VAL A 177 -31.04 -57.01 -33.94
N TRP A 178 -31.15 -56.89 -35.26
CA TRP A 178 -32.37 -57.15 -36.03
C TRP A 178 -32.10 -58.27 -37.03
N GLU A 179 -32.87 -59.35 -36.98
CA GLU A 179 -32.87 -60.37 -38.03
C GLU A 179 -33.78 -59.88 -39.17
N ASP A 180 -33.25 -59.88 -40.40
CA ASP A 180 -34.05 -59.63 -41.59
C ASP A 180 -35.26 -60.57 -41.58
N GLN A 181 -36.47 -60.03 -41.74
CA GLN A 181 -37.71 -60.81 -41.71
C GLN A 181 -37.71 -62.00 -42.70
N GLU A 182 -36.95 -61.90 -43.79
CA GLU A 182 -36.71 -63.00 -44.73
C GLU A 182 -35.86 -64.13 -44.14
N THR A 183 -34.87 -63.82 -43.30
CA THR A 183 -34.02 -64.83 -42.65
C THR A 183 -34.76 -65.57 -41.53
N VAL A 184 -35.66 -64.91 -40.81
CA VAL A 184 -36.51 -65.56 -39.79
C VAL A 184 -37.44 -66.59 -40.44
N LEU A 185 -38.07 -66.21 -41.56
CA LEU A 185 -38.97 -67.11 -42.31
C LEU A 185 -38.23 -68.34 -42.87
N VAL A 186 -37.01 -68.17 -43.40
CA VAL A 186 -36.21 -69.29 -43.92
C VAL A 186 -35.72 -70.20 -42.79
N SER A 187 -35.34 -69.63 -41.64
CA SER A 187 -34.90 -70.38 -40.46
C SER A 187 -36.02 -71.22 -39.85
N ASP A 188 -37.23 -70.67 -39.76
CA ASP A 188 -38.39 -71.37 -39.21
C ASP A 188 -38.93 -72.45 -40.15
N ILE A 189 -38.83 -72.25 -41.47
CA ILE A 189 -39.17 -73.29 -42.47
C ILE A 189 -38.17 -74.45 -42.42
N GLN A 190 -36.87 -74.18 -42.24
CA GLN A 190 -35.85 -75.22 -42.10
C GLN A 190 -35.90 -75.97 -40.76
N ARG A 191 -36.45 -75.34 -39.71
CA ARG A 191 -36.64 -75.98 -38.39
C ARG A 191 -37.92 -76.81 -38.30
N ALA A 192 -38.87 -76.58 -39.22
CA ALA A 192 -40.13 -77.32 -39.35
C ALA A 192 -40.05 -78.56 -40.26
N HIS A 193 -38.88 -78.82 -40.87
CA HIS A 193 -38.55 -80.00 -41.66
C HIS A 193 -37.51 -80.88 -40.97
#